data_AF-A0A937DRD7-F1
#
_entry.id   AF-A0A937DRD7-F1
#
_cell.length_a   1.000
_cell.length_b   1.000
_cell.length_c   1.000
_cell.angle_alpha   90.00
_cell.angle_beta   90.00
_cell.angle_gamma   90.00
#
_symmetry.space_group_name_H-M   'P 1'
#
loop_
_entity.id
_entity.type
_entity.pdbx_description
1 polymer ?
#
loop_
_entity_poly.entity_id
_entity_poly.type
_entity_poly.pdbx_seq_one_letter_code
_entity_poly.pdbx_strand_id
1 'polypeptide(L)'
;MERAYYLIVERNVSGRRLRVLDDYATPEGLVGDAADYEAGEFDGEWVGGLKLDFDASGRLVAASKIEDLGRMVRAELAVRADWRRSQADRERWAAG
;
A
#
# COMPACT_ATOMS: atom_id res chain seq x y z
N MET A 1 -18.10 -10.87 10.92
CA MET A 1 -16.75 -10.39 11.31
C MET A 1 -16.28 -9.54 10.15
N GLU A 2 -16.00 -8.28 10.42
CA GLU A 2 -15.57 -7.30 9.43
C GLU A 2 -14.09 -7.00 9.61
N ARG A 3 -13.42 -6.58 8.53
CA ARG A 3 -11.99 -6.25 8.53
C ARG A 3 -11.77 -4.89 7.90
N ALA A 4 -10.90 -4.12 8.50
CA ALA A 4 -10.35 -2.91 7.91
C ALA A 4 -8.83 -2.97 7.92
N TYR A 5 -8.22 -2.40 6.89
CA TYR A 5 -6.78 -2.33 6.73
C TYR A 5 -6.34 -0.88 6.77
N TYR A 6 -5.25 -0.59 7.46
CA TYR A 6 -4.74 0.77 7.58
C TYR A 6 -3.28 0.82 7.15
N LEU A 7 -2.96 1.71 6.21
CA LEU A 7 -1.59 2.06 5.89
C LEU A 7 -1.09 3.11 6.87
N ILE A 8 0.12 2.93 7.39
CA ILE A 8 0.77 3.91 8.25
C ILE A 8 1.78 4.69 7.43
N VAL A 9 1.60 6.00 7.35
CA VAL A 9 2.46 6.90 6.58
C VAL A 9 3.03 7.97 7.48
N GLU A 10 4.29 8.31 7.32
CA GLU A 10 4.95 9.41 8.01
C GLU A 10 5.25 10.55 7.04
N ARG A 11 4.81 11.76 7.41
CA ARG A 11 4.96 12.97 6.59
C ARG A 11 5.58 14.10 7.42
N ASN A 12 6.40 14.92 6.77
CA ASN A 12 6.90 16.16 7.36
C ASN A 12 5.94 17.31 7.04
N VAL A 13 5.22 17.81 8.04
CA VAL A 13 4.28 18.92 7.92
C VAL A 13 4.76 20.06 8.80
N SER A 14 5.14 21.18 8.18
CA SER A 14 5.60 22.39 8.88
C SER A 14 6.74 22.12 9.90
N GLY A 15 7.70 21.29 9.52
CA GLY A 15 8.84 20.91 10.37
C GLY A 15 8.53 19.87 11.45
N ARG A 16 7.33 19.27 11.44
CA ARG A 16 6.93 18.19 12.36
C ARG A 16 6.72 16.89 11.60
N ARG A 17 7.21 15.78 12.15
CA ARG A 17 6.93 14.42 11.65
C ARG A 17 5.56 13.99 12.19
N LEU A 18 4.58 13.86 11.30
CA LEU A 18 3.23 13.39 11.61
C LEU A 18 3.03 11.98 11.06
N ARG A 19 2.24 11.17 11.76
CA ARG A 19 1.84 9.84 11.32
C ARG A 19 0.36 9.85 10.94
N VAL A 20 0.07 9.43 9.72
CA VAL A 20 -1.26 9.36 9.13
C VAL A 20 -1.65 7.88 8.97
N LEU A 21 -2.94 7.61 9.13
CA LEU A 21 -3.54 6.31 8.89
C LEU A 21 -4.53 6.44 7.75
N ASP A 22 -4.22 5.82 6.62
CA ASP A 22 -5.11 5.75 5.47
C ASP A 22 -5.88 4.41 5.54
N ASP A 23 -7.20 4.43 5.43
CA ASP A 23 -8.06 3.26 5.56
C ASP A 23 -8.38 2.60 4.22
N TYR A 24 -8.44 1.26 4.23
CA TYR A 24 -8.70 0.45 3.06
C TYR A 24 -9.66 -0.69 3.41
N ALA A 25 -10.59 -0.95 2.48
CA ALA A 25 -11.50 -2.08 2.57
C ALA A 25 -10.80 -3.44 2.32
N THR A 26 -9.69 -3.44 1.57
CA THR A 26 -8.96 -4.66 1.21
C THR A 26 -7.45 -4.49 1.37
N PRO A 27 -6.70 -5.58 1.59
CA PRO A 27 -5.25 -5.51 1.70
C PRO A 27 -4.58 -5.15 0.37
N GLU A 28 -5.19 -5.46 -0.77
CA GLU A 28 -4.65 -5.13 -2.09
C GLU A 28 -4.62 -3.61 -2.33
N GLY A 29 -5.67 -2.89 -1.93
CA GLY A 29 -5.69 -1.43 -2.01
C GLY A 29 -4.58 -0.80 -1.17
N LEU A 30 -4.41 -1.29 0.05
CA LEU A 30 -3.31 -0.86 0.93
C LEU A 30 -1.93 -1.12 0.31
N VAL A 31 -1.73 -2.30 -0.29
CA VAL A 31 -0.46 -2.66 -0.95
C VAL A 31 -0.20 -1.78 -2.17
N GLY A 32 -1.24 -1.46 -2.94
CA GLY A 32 -1.16 -0.56 -4.07
C GLY A 32 -0.62 0.81 -3.68
N ASP A 33 -1.23 1.45 -2.69
CA ASP A 33 -0.79 2.78 -2.24
C ASP A 33 0.57 2.73 -1.54
N ALA A 34 0.86 1.68 -0.78
CA ALA A 34 2.20 1.50 -0.21
C ALA A 34 3.28 1.38 -1.31
N ALA A 35 2.96 0.75 -2.44
CA ALA A 35 3.84 0.71 -3.61
C ALA A 35 4.00 2.09 -4.25
N ASP A 36 2.96 2.93 -4.26
CA ASP A 36 3.03 4.31 -4.77
C ASP A 36 3.95 5.17 -3.89
N TYR A 37 3.87 5.05 -2.56
CA TYR A 37 4.83 5.68 -1.64
C TYR A 37 6.26 5.17 -1.86
N GLU A 38 6.45 3.85 -1.98
CA GLU A 38 7.77 3.24 -2.23
C GLU A 38 8.37 3.70 -3.56
N ALA A 39 7.54 3.92 -4.59
CA ALA A 39 7.93 4.42 -5.90
C ALA A 39 8.18 5.94 -5.92
N GLY A 40 7.89 6.66 -4.82
CA GLY A 40 8.01 8.11 -4.72
C GLY A 40 6.91 8.89 -5.46
N GLU A 41 5.77 8.26 -5.72
CA GLU A 41 4.61 8.93 -6.36
C GLU A 41 3.87 9.84 -5.37
N PHE A 42 3.98 9.55 -4.07
CA PHE A 42 3.36 10.33 -2.99
C PHE A 42 4.40 10.89 -2.01
N ASP A 43 4.07 12.04 -1.42
CA ASP A 43 4.87 12.63 -0.35
C ASP A 43 4.72 11.84 0.95
N GLY A 44 5.83 11.33 1.47
CA GLY A 44 5.90 10.65 2.76
C GLY A 44 6.67 9.33 2.70
N GLU A 45 6.75 8.68 3.84
CA GLU A 45 7.34 7.35 4.01
C GLU A 45 6.27 6.42 4.56
N TRP A 46 5.89 5.38 3.82
CA TRP A 46 5.06 4.32 4.40
C TRP A 46 5.94 3.51 5.39
N VAL A 47 5.43 3.26 6.59
CA VAL A 47 6.22 2.64 7.68
C VAL A 47 5.61 1.33 8.18
N GLY A 48 4.44 0.95 7.68
CA GLY A 48 3.79 -0.32 8.02
C GLY A 48 2.31 -0.33 7.71
N GLY A 49 1.64 -1.42 8.08
CA GLY A 49 0.20 -1.54 7.96
C GLY A 49 -0.42 -2.31 9.11
N LEU A 50 -1.70 -2.05 9.38
CA LEU A 50 -2.49 -2.69 10.42
C LEU A 50 -3.70 -3.39 9.79
N LYS A 51 -4.06 -4.52 10.39
CA LYS A 51 -5.33 -5.21 10.17
C LYS A 51 -6.13 -5.12 11.45
N LEU A 52 -7.33 -4.56 11.35
CA LEU A 52 -8.31 -4.50 12.43
C LEU A 52 -9.44 -5.49 12.14
N ASP A 53 -9.82 -6.28 13.14
CA ASP A 53 -10.96 -7.19 13.08
C ASP A 53 -12.07 -6.67 14.01
N PHE A 54 -13.30 -6.59 13.49
CA PHE A 54 -14.49 -6.13 14.21
C PHE A 54 -15.53 -7.25 14.31
N ASP A 55 -16.19 -7.33 15.46
CA ASP A 55 -17.32 -8.24 15.65
C ASP A 55 -18.61 -7.73 14.97
N ALA A 56 -19.70 -8.49 15.07
CA ALA A 56 -20.97 -8.15 14.42
C ALA A 56 -21.65 -6.88 15.00
N SER A 57 -21.20 -6.40 16.17
CA SER A 57 -21.67 -5.16 16.77
C SER A 57 -20.84 -3.94 16.35
N GLY A 58 -19.78 -4.14 15.55
CA GLY A 58 -18.83 -3.10 15.16
C GLY A 58 -17.75 -2.82 16.20
N ARG A 59 -17.62 -3.67 17.24
CA ARG A 59 -16.58 -3.50 18.25
C ARG A 59 -15.27 -4.10 17.75
N LEU A 60 -14.18 -3.36 17.93
CA LEU A 60 -12.82 -3.84 17.69
C LEU A 60 -12.50 -5.02 18.62
N VAL A 61 -12.15 -6.17 18.04
CA VAL A 61 -11.79 -7.38 18.78
C VAL A 61 -10.31 -7.76 18.63
N ALA A 62 -9.67 -7.36 17.54
CA ALA A 62 -8.24 -7.56 17.34
C ALA A 62 -7.64 -6.45 16.49
N ALA A 63 -6.38 -6.11 16.79
CA ALA A 63 -5.53 -5.27 15.97
C ALA A 63 -4.19 -5.99 15.79
N SER A 64 -3.73 -6.12 14.55
CA SER A 64 -2.48 -6.83 14.24
C SER A 64 -1.69 -6.09 13.17
N LYS A 65 -0.37 -6.17 13.24
CA LYS A 65 0.51 -5.66 12.19
C LYS A 65 0.49 -6.60 10.99
N ILE A 66 0.55 -6.05 9.78
CA ILE A 66 0.74 -6.82 8.55
C ILE A 66 2.24 -7.07 8.39
N GLU A 67 2.73 -8.20 8.91
CA GLU A 67 4.19 -8.47 8.98
C GLU A 67 4.87 -8.56 7.60
N ASP A 68 4.18 -9.11 6.60
CA ASP A 68 4.73 -9.34 5.27
C ASP A 68 4.51 -8.17 4.29
N LEU A 69 4.02 -7.01 4.77
CA LEU A 69 3.61 -5.92 3.90
C LEU A 69 4.73 -5.48 2.94
N GLY A 70 5.96 -5.30 3.42
CA GLY A 70 7.08 -4.91 2.55
C GLY A 70 7.41 -5.94 1.48
N ARG A 71 7.18 -7.24 1.74
CA ARG A 71 7.33 -8.28 0.70
C ARG A 71 6.23 -8.16 -0.35
N MET A 72 4.99 -7.89 0.07
CA MET A 72 3.84 -7.70 -0.82
C MET A 72 4.03 -6.46 -1.70
N VAL A 73 4.49 -5.35 -1.13
CA VAL A 73 4.81 -4.10 -1.85
C VAL A 73 5.87 -4.32 -2.92
N ARG A 74 6.96 -5.02 -2.58
CA ARG A 74 8.01 -5.34 -3.57
C ARG A 74 7.51 -6.26 -4.68
N ALA A 75 6.64 -7.21 -4.36
CA ALA A 75 6.02 -8.07 -5.37
C ALA A 75 5.12 -7.26 -6.31
N GLU A 76 4.32 -6.35 -5.78
CA GLU A 76 3.48 -5.43 -6.56
C GLU A 76 4.33 -4.56 -7.51
N LEU A 77 5.40 -3.95 -7.01
CA LEU A 77 6.32 -3.17 -7.83
C LEU A 77 6.96 -3.99 -8.95
N ALA A 78 7.32 -5.25 -8.69
CA ALA A 78 7.86 -6.14 -9.71
C ALA A 78 6.82 -6.43 -10.80
N VAL A 79 5.56 -6.71 -10.43
CA VAL A 79 4.46 -6.92 -11.38
C VAL A 79 4.25 -5.67 -12.25
N ARG A 80 4.24 -4.47 -11.66
CA ARG A 80 4.13 -3.21 -12.40
C ARG A 80 5.30 -2.97 -13.34
N ALA A 81 6.52 -3.30 -12.93
CA ALA A 81 7.70 -3.20 -13.78
C ALA A 81 7.62 -4.17 -14.98
N ASP A 82 7.20 -5.40 -14.76
CA ASP A 82 7.00 -6.42 -15.81
C ASP A 82 5.93 -6.00 -16.82
N TRP A 83 4.82 -5.45 -16.32
CA TRP A 83 3.77 -4.90 -17.17
C TRP A 83 4.29 -3.74 -18.02
N ARG A 84 5.01 -2.77 -17.43
CA ARG A 84 5.61 -1.64 -18.17
C ARG A 84 6.56 -2.10 -19.26
N ARG A 85 7.42 -3.08 -18.97
CA ARG A 85 8.33 -3.68 -19.98
C ARG A 85 7.55 -4.32 -21.12
N SER A 86 6.51 -5.09 -20.79
CA SER A 86 5.67 -5.75 -21.78
C SER A 86 4.93 -4.77 -22.70
N GLN A 87 4.51 -3.60 -22.17
CA GLN A 87 3.91 -2.54 -22.99
C GLN A 87 4.93 -1.90 -23.92
N ALA A 88 6.11 -1.54 -23.40
CA ALA A 88 7.18 -0.94 -24.21
C ALA A 88 7.61 -1.85 -25.36
N ASP A 89 7.68 -3.16 -25.12
CA ASP A 89 7.96 -4.14 -26.18
C ASP A 89 6.86 -4.16 -27.24
N ARG A 90 5.58 -4.17 -26.85
CA ARG A 90 4.46 -4.12 -27.82
C ARG A 90 4.48 -2.85 -28.67
N GLU A 91 4.73 -1.71 -28.06
CA GLU A 91 4.83 -0.42 -28.77
C GLU A 91 5.99 -0.43 -29.78
N ARG A 92 7.14 -0.98 -29.40
CA ARG A 92 8.30 -1.11 -30.28
C ARG A 92 8.02 -1.99 -31.49
N TRP A 93 7.26 -3.08 -31.32
CA TRP A 93 6.89 -3.97 -32.42
C TRP A 93 5.81 -3.38 -33.33
N ALA A 94 4.93 -2.52 -32.80
CA ALA A 94 3.90 -1.84 -33.60
C ALA A 94 4.45 -0.68 -34.44
N ALA A 95 5.61 -0.13 -34.07
CA ALA A 95 6.24 1.01 -34.73
C ALA A 95 7.27 0.65 -35.81
N GLY A 96 7.57 -0.63 -36.03
CA GLY A 96 8.51 -1.14 -37.04
C GLY A 96 7.81 -1.96 -38.13
#